data_AF-A0A1W9THH1-F1
#
_entry.id   AF-A0A1W9THH1-F1
#
_cell.length_a   1.000
_cell.length_b   1.000
_cell.length_c   1.000
_cell.angle_alpha   90.00
_cell.angle_beta   90.00
_cell.angle_gamma   90.00
#
_symmetry.space_group_name_H-M   'P 1'
#
loop_
_entity.id
_entity.type
_entity.pdbx_description
1 polymer ?
#
loop_
_entity_poly.entity_id
_entity_poly.type
_entity_poly.pdbx_seq_one_letter_code
_entity_poly.pdbx_strand_id
1 'polypeptide(L)'
;MEMIYFSTGVILILTIFSIKNMKKKYIWRKRKKKGMLGEKEAKPFLKSKGYKILDYQYELKYYFYANESKIKVKIRPDYIVKKGFKKYIAEVKTGITVTNPHNKATRRQLLEYYFAGDFDGILLVDMENKRIKTILFKNIRLEKTKKINEILIILLILMSILFVGAIKWKK
;
A
#
# COMPACT_ATOMS: atom_id res chain seq x y z
N MET A 1 -38.94 42.51 25.76
CA MET A 1 -38.67 42.33 24.31
C MET A 1 -37.23 41.90 24.04
N GLU A 2 -36.23 42.56 24.61
CA GLU A 2 -34.80 42.27 24.37
C GLU A 2 -34.36 40.84 24.69
N MET A 3 -34.82 40.24 25.79
CA MET A 3 -34.52 38.84 26.12
C MET A 3 -35.06 37.83 25.09
N ILE A 4 -36.15 38.15 24.39
CA ILE A 4 -36.75 37.29 23.35
C ILE A 4 -35.90 37.33 22.07
N TYR A 5 -35.37 38.51 21.70
CA TYR A 5 -34.47 38.64 20.56
C TYR A 5 -33.12 37.97 20.81
N PHE A 6 -32.58 38.07 22.02
CA PHE A 6 -31.33 37.40 22.38
C PHE A 6 -31.46 35.87 22.35
N SER A 7 -32.52 35.33 22.95
CA SER A 7 -32.78 33.88 22.97
C SER A 7 -33.06 33.30 21.58
N THR A 8 -33.80 34.01 20.72
CA THR A 8 -34.03 33.59 19.33
C THR A 8 -32.74 33.58 18.50
N GLY A 9 -31.85 34.57 18.69
CA GLY A 9 -30.53 34.59 18.05
C GLY A 9 -29.64 33.42 18.44
N VAL A 10 -29.59 33.07 19.73
CA VAL A 10 -28.83 31.91 20.23
C VAL A 10 -29.38 30.60 19.66
N ILE A 11 -30.70 30.43 19.66
CA ILE A 11 -31.35 29.25 19.08
C ILE A 11 -30.95 29.12 17.62
N LEU A 12 -31.08 30.19 16.81
CA LEU A 12 -30.75 30.17 15.38
C LEU A 12 -29.30 29.73 15.10
N ILE A 13 -28.34 30.22 15.88
CA ILE A 13 -26.92 29.84 15.76
C ILE A 13 -26.74 28.34 16.06
N LEU A 14 -27.35 27.84 17.13
CA LEU A 14 -27.31 26.42 17.50
C LEU A 14 -27.96 25.53 16.43
N THR A 15 -29.05 25.97 15.81
CA THR A 15 -29.70 25.24 14.70
C THR A 15 -28.79 25.17 13.48
N ILE A 16 -28.18 26.28 13.09
CA ILE A 16 -27.25 26.34 11.94
C ILE A 16 -26.03 25.42 12.18
N PHE A 17 -25.44 25.46 13.37
CA PHE A 17 -24.32 24.59 13.75
C PHE A 17 -24.71 23.10 13.71
N SER A 18 -25.89 22.77 14.26
CA SER A 18 -26.42 21.40 14.26
C SER A 18 -26.65 20.88 12.84
N ILE A 19 -27.26 21.68 11.95
CA ILE A 19 -27.49 21.32 10.55
C ILE A 19 -26.17 21.08 9.81
N LYS A 20 -25.16 21.94 10.00
CA LYS A 20 -23.82 21.76 9.39
C LYS A 20 -23.17 20.45 9.87
N ASN A 21 -23.25 20.14 11.16
CA ASN A 21 -22.70 18.90 11.73
C ASN A 21 -23.45 17.66 11.24
N MET A 22 -24.78 17.72 11.11
CA MET A 22 -25.58 16.64 10.55
C MET A 22 -25.24 16.36 9.09
N LYS A 23 -25.10 17.40 8.25
CA LYS A 23 -24.66 17.25 6.85
C LYS A 23 -23.28 16.61 6.77
N LYS A 24 -22.32 17.06 7.59
CA LYS A 24 -20.97 16.48 7.67
C LYS A 24 -21.01 15.00 8.06
N LYS A 25 -21.80 14.65 9.08
CA LYS A 25 -22.01 13.27 9.55
C LYS A 25 -22.66 12.39 8.49
N TYR A 26 -23.64 12.90 7.76
CA TYR A 26 -24.29 12.19 6.65
C TYR A 26 -23.33 11.91 5.50
N ILE A 27 -22.58 12.93 5.04
CA ILE A 27 -21.58 12.78 3.97
C ILE A 27 -20.51 11.77 4.38
N TRP A 28 -20.02 11.85 5.62
CA TRP A 28 -19.04 10.90 6.15
C TRP A 28 -19.57 9.47 6.19
N ARG A 29 -20.81 9.26 6.67
CA ARG A 29 -21.47 7.94 6.66
C ARG A 29 -21.63 7.40 5.24
N LYS A 30 -22.05 8.23 4.28
CA LYS A 30 -22.18 7.85 2.87
C LYS A 30 -20.83 7.45 2.25
N ARG A 31 -19.77 8.22 2.52
CA ARG A 31 -18.40 7.90 2.08
C ARG A 31 -17.88 6.61 2.71
N LYS A 32 -18.08 6.42 4.02
CA LYS A 32 -17.70 5.18 4.72
C LYS A 32 -18.40 3.95 4.15
N LYS A 33 -19.71 4.05 3.90
CA LYS A 33 -20.49 2.98 3.26
C LYS A 33 -19.99 2.68 1.84
N LYS A 34 -19.67 3.71 1.04
CA LYS A 34 -19.10 3.55 -0.31
C LYS A 34 -17.71 2.88 -0.26
N GLY A 35 -16.86 3.26 0.70
CA GLY A 35 -15.55 2.65 0.93
C GLY A 35 -15.64 1.16 1.27
N MET A 36 -16.48 0.80 2.25
CA MET A 36 -16.74 -0.60 2.61
C MET A 36 -17.27 -1.44 1.44
N LEU A 37 -18.15 -0.87 0.62
CA LEU A 37 -18.66 -1.55 -0.56
C LEU A 37 -17.56 -1.78 -1.60
N GLY A 38 -16.72 -0.77 -1.81
CA GLY A 38 -15.56 -0.86 -2.72
C GLY A 38 -14.53 -1.88 -2.26
N GLU A 39 -14.24 -1.96 -0.96
CA GLU A 39 -13.38 -3.00 -0.38
C GLU A 39 -13.98 -4.40 -0.61
N LYS A 40 -15.29 -4.58 -0.36
CA LYS A 40 -15.99 -5.85 -0.60
C LYS A 40 -15.92 -6.29 -2.07
N GLU A 41 -16.04 -5.35 -3.01
CA GLU A 41 -15.95 -5.60 -4.45
C GLU A 41 -14.51 -5.71 -4.97
N ALA A 42 -13.51 -5.21 -4.26
CA ALA A 42 -12.12 -5.22 -4.70
C ALA A 42 -11.56 -6.63 -4.74
N LYS A 43 -11.88 -7.45 -3.74
CA LYS A 43 -11.48 -8.86 -3.69
C LYS A 43 -11.90 -9.65 -4.93
N PRO A 44 -13.19 -9.70 -5.34
CA PRO A 44 -13.58 -10.40 -6.56
C PRO A 44 -13.01 -9.75 -7.83
N PHE A 45 -12.86 -8.42 -7.87
CA PHE A 45 -12.23 -7.74 -9.02
C PHE A 45 -10.75 -8.11 -9.19
N LEU A 46 -9.98 -8.16 -8.10
CA LEU A 46 -8.58 -8.61 -8.12
C LEU A 46 -8.49 -10.07 -8.59
N LYS A 47 -9.36 -10.94 -8.07
CA LYS A 47 -9.45 -12.35 -8.50
C LYS A 47 -9.75 -12.48 -9.99
N SER A 48 -10.72 -11.73 -10.52
CA SER A 48 -11.06 -11.77 -11.95
C SER A 48 -9.93 -11.26 -12.85
N LYS A 49 -9.00 -10.47 -12.32
CA LYS A 49 -7.76 -10.05 -13.01
C LYS A 49 -6.59 -11.03 -12.82
N GLY A 50 -6.83 -12.21 -12.24
CA GLY A 50 -5.86 -13.28 -12.05
C GLY A 50 -4.96 -13.12 -10.84
N TYR A 51 -5.33 -12.28 -9.87
CA TYR A 51 -4.60 -12.16 -8.61
C TYR A 51 -5.13 -13.14 -7.56
N LYS A 52 -4.23 -13.87 -6.91
CA LYS A 52 -4.52 -14.62 -5.69
C LYS A 52 -4.39 -13.69 -4.50
N ILE A 53 -5.41 -13.64 -3.65
CA ILE A 53 -5.34 -12.92 -2.37
C ILE A 53 -4.51 -13.76 -1.40
N LEU A 54 -3.43 -13.20 -0.88
CA LEU A 54 -2.62 -13.81 0.16
C LEU A 54 -3.10 -13.38 1.54
N ASP A 55 -3.41 -12.09 1.70
CA ASP A 55 -3.80 -11.53 3.00
C ASP A 55 -4.71 -10.29 2.83
N TYR A 56 -5.43 -9.95 3.89
CA TYR A 56 -6.33 -8.78 4.00
C TYR A 56 -5.98 -7.97 5.24
N GLN A 57 -5.78 -6.66 5.08
CA GLN A 57 -5.38 -5.74 6.16
C GLN A 57 -4.14 -6.20 6.94
N TYR A 58 -3.19 -6.81 6.21
CA TYR A 58 -1.95 -7.33 6.79
C TYR A 58 -1.12 -6.22 7.44
N GLU A 59 -0.68 -6.43 8.68
CA GLU A 59 0.12 -5.44 9.42
C GLU A 59 1.60 -5.53 9.02
N LEU A 60 2.04 -4.58 8.21
CA LEU A 60 3.46 -4.33 7.94
C LEU A 60 4.06 -3.45 9.04
N LYS A 61 5.34 -3.65 9.31
CA LYS A 61 6.08 -2.93 10.36
C LYS A 61 7.42 -2.50 9.83
N TYR A 62 7.80 -1.27 10.14
CA TYR A 62 9.17 -0.83 10.00
C TYR A 62 9.60 -0.06 11.24
N TYR A 63 10.90 0.12 11.37
CA TYR A 63 11.51 0.81 12.49
C TYR A 63 12.41 1.92 11.95
N PHE A 64 12.45 3.04 12.65
CA PHE A 64 13.45 4.07 12.44
C PHE A 64 13.90 4.60 13.79
N TYR A 65 15.04 5.27 13.81
CA TYR A 65 15.59 5.86 15.03
C TYR A 65 15.43 7.38 14.95
N ALA A 66 14.89 7.99 16.00
CA ALA A 66 14.99 9.42 16.22
C ALA A 66 15.97 9.60 17.38
N ASN A 67 17.18 10.08 17.06
CA ASN A 67 18.34 9.98 17.95
C ASN A 67 18.58 8.50 18.32
N GLU A 68 18.56 8.16 19.62
CA GLU A 68 18.75 6.79 20.11
C GLU A 68 17.43 6.02 20.32
N SER A 69 16.29 6.71 20.16
CA SER A 69 14.98 6.10 20.38
C SER A 69 14.50 5.32 19.16
N LYS A 70 14.37 4.00 19.31
CA LYS A 70 13.78 3.12 18.30
C LYS A 70 12.27 3.32 18.24
N ILE A 71 11.78 3.86 17.13
CA ILE A 71 10.36 4.07 16.88
C ILE A 71 9.85 2.96 15.96
N LYS A 72 8.71 2.36 16.34
CA LYS A 72 8.01 1.35 15.55
C LYS A 72 6.82 1.97 14.85
N VAL A 73 6.74 1.82 13.54
CA VAL A 73 5.57 2.18 12.74
C VAL A 73 4.88 0.93 12.26
N LYS A 74 3.54 0.97 12.29
CA LYS A 74 2.67 -0.07 11.75
C LYS A 74 1.87 0.51 10.62
N ILE A 75 1.84 -0.17 9.48
CA ILE A 75 1.02 0.20 8.33
C ILE A 75 0.20 -1.00 7.89
N ARG A 76 -0.98 -0.73 7.31
CA ARG A 76 -1.95 -1.75 6.94
C ARG A 76 -2.46 -1.49 5.53
N PRO A 77 -1.81 -2.05 4.50
CA PRO A 77 -2.41 -2.09 3.17
C PRO A 77 -3.70 -2.92 3.18
N ASP A 78 -4.62 -2.62 2.26
CA ASP A 78 -5.89 -3.33 2.18
C ASP A 78 -5.70 -4.81 1.84
N TYR A 79 -4.84 -5.12 0.88
CA TYR A 79 -4.58 -6.50 0.47
C TYR A 79 -3.10 -6.75 0.16
N ILE A 80 -2.67 -7.98 0.43
CA ILE A 80 -1.48 -8.57 -0.17
C ILE A 80 -1.93 -9.58 -1.21
N VAL A 81 -1.42 -9.47 -2.43
CA VAL A 81 -1.82 -10.32 -3.55
C VAL A 81 -0.63 -10.91 -4.29
N LYS A 82 -0.87 -11.98 -5.03
CA LYS A 82 0.14 -12.66 -5.85
C LYS A 82 -0.39 -12.90 -7.26
N LYS A 83 0.48 -12.72 -8.27
CA LYS A 83 0.21 -13.13 -9.65
C LYS A 83 1.47 -13.74 -10.25
N GLY A 84 1.39 -15.01 -10.65
CA GLY A 84 2.59 -15.81 -10.96
C GLY A 84 3.50 -15.89 -9.74
N PHE A 85 4.80 -15.59 -9.90
CA PHE A 85 5.78 -15.58 -8.80
C PHE A 85 5.86 -14.25 -8.06
N LYS A 86 5.17 -13.20 -8.52
CA LYS A 86 5.28 -11.85 -8.00
C LYS A 86 4.25 -11.56 -6.91
N LYS A 87 4.68 -10.92 -5.82
CA LYS A 87 3.85 -10.43 -4.72
C LYS A 87 3.68 -8.92 -4.79
N TYR A 88 2.47 -8.45 -4.51
CA TYR A 88 2.13 -7.04 -4.56
C TYR A 88 1.35 -6.62 -3.32
N ILE A 89 1.54 -5.36 -2.92
CA ILE A 89 0.56 -4.65 -2.09
C ILE A 89 -0.55 -4.16 -3.01
N ALA A 90 -1.82 -4.27 -2.61
CA ALA A 90 -2.94 -3.66 -3.30
C ALA A 90 -3.67 -2.70 -2.37
N GLU A 91 -3.72 -1.43 -2.79
CA GLU A 91 -4.41 -0.33 -2.12
C GLU A 91 -5.68 -0.01 -2.89
N VAL A 92 -6.83 -0.12 -2.23
CA VAL A 92 -8.15 0.03 -2.82
C VAL A 92 -8.64 1.45 -2.59
N LYS A 93 -9.03 2.11 -3.69
CA LYS A 93 -9.56 3.47 -3.62
C LYS A 93 -10.90 3.56 -4.34
N THR A 94 -11.85 4.19 -3.66
CA THR A 94 -13.16 4.55 -4.20
C THR A 94 -13.25 6.07 -4.29
N GLY A 95 -13.42 6.62 -5.49
CA GLY A 95 -13.53 8.08 -5.71
C GLY A 95 -12.68 8.58 -6.87
N ILE A 96 -13.26 9.51 -7.64
CA ILE A 96 -12.73 10.15 -8.86
C ILE A 96 -11.30 10.71 -8.73
N THR A 97 -10.85 11.07 -7.53
CA THR A 97 -9.64 11.88 -7.31
C THR A 97 -8.45 11.18 -6.65
N VAL A 98 -8.53 9.88 -6.33
CA VAL A 98 -7.66 9.32 -5.27
C VAL A 98 -6.50 8.44 -5.79
N THR A 99 -6.41 8.15 -7.09
CA THR A 99 -5.39 7.26 -7.68
C THR A 99 -4.28 7.96 -8.49
N ASN A 100 -4.08 9.27 -8.27
CA ASN A 100 -3.01 10.00 -8.96
C ASN A 100 -1.66 9.90 -8.20
N PRO A 101 -0.63 9.23 -8.75
CA PRO A 101 0.71 9.19 -8.15
C PRO A 101 1.43 10.55 -8.18
N HIS A 102 0.93 11.57 -8.90
CA HIS A 102 1.45 12.93 -8.82
C HIS A 102 1.00 13.69 -7.56
N ASN A 103 0.09 13.13 -6.76
CA ASN A 103 -0.26 13.69 -5.45
C ASN A 103 0.84 13.38 -4.41
N LYS A 104 1.31 14.41 -3.69
CA LYS A 104 2.36 14.30 -2.66
C LYS A 104 2.02 13.29 -1.55
N ALA A 105 0.77 13.26 -1.08
CA ALA A 105 0.33 12.33 -0.04
C ALA A 105 0.36 10.88 -0.54
N THR A 106 -0.17 10.64 -1.75
CA THR A 106 -0.12 9.33 -2.40
C THR A 106 1.32 8.85 -2.59
N ARG A 107 2.25 9.71 -3.04
CA ARG A 107 3.67 9.32 -3.16
C ARG A 107 4.29 8.91 -1.84
N ARG A 108 4.04 9.65 -0.76
CA ARG A 108 4.56 9.32 0.58
C ARG A 108 4.05 7.95 1.03
N GLN A 109 2.74 7.71 0.89
CA GLN A 109 2.14 6.42 1.23
C GLN A 109 2.74 5.27 0.39
N LEU A 110 2.89 5.47 -0.92
CA LEU A 110 3.50 4.46 -1.80
C LEU A 110 4.97 4.17 -1.43
N LEU A 111 5.74 5.20 -1.08
CA LEU A 111 7.13 5.04 -0.62
C LEU A 111 7.21 4.32 0.72
N GLU A 112 6.28 4.59 1.64
CA GLU A 112 6.21 3.92 2.95
C GLU A 112 5.91 2.43 2.79
N TYR A 113 4.95 2.07 1.93
CA TYR A 113 4.67 0.67 1.57
C TYR A 113 5.87 -0.01 0.92
N TYR A 114 6.56 0.67 0.01
CA TYR A 114 7.78 0.15 -0.61
C TYR A 114 8.92 -0.05 0.40
N PHE A 115 9.02 0.84 1.39
CA PHE A 115 10.05 0.75 2.43
C PHE A 115 9.78 -0.39 3.42
N ALA A 116 8.51 -0.61 3.79
CA ALA A 116 8.13 -1.51 4.87
C ALA A 116 8.14 -3.00 4.53
N GLY A 117 8.30 -3.40 3.26
CA GLY A 117 8.38 -4.80 2.91
C GLY A 117 8.89 -5.08 1.50
N ASP A 118 9.29 -6.32 1.26
CA ASP A 118 9.83 -6.76 -0.03
C ASP A 118 8.69 -7.27 -0.93
N PHE A 119 8.13 -6.34 -1.70
CA PHE A 119 7.11 -6.60 -2.72
C PHE A 119 7.61 -6.21 -4.10
N ASP A 120 7.11 -6.89 -5.14
CA ASP A 120 7.46 -6.64 -6.54
C ASP A 120 6.80 -5.37 -7.10
N GLY A 121 5.86 -4.77 -6.36
CA GLY A 121 5.22 -3.52 -6.71
C GLY A 121 3.98 -3.24 -5.86
N ILE A 122 3.33 -2.13 -6.17
CA ILE A 122 2.08 -1.69 -5.53
C ILE A 122 1.00 -1.55 -6.60
N LEU A 123 -0.18 -2.09 -6.33
CA LEU A 123 -1.36 -1.98 -7.18
C LEU A 123 -2.28 -0.90 -6.59
N LEU A 124 -2.49 0.17 -7.34
CA LEU A 124 -3.57 1.12 -7.07
C LEU A 124 -4.83 0.59 -7.74
N VAL A 125 -5.77 0.11 -6.92
CA VAL A 125 -7.02 -0.48 -7.38
C VAL A 125 -8.11 0.59 -7.36
N ASP A 126 -8.48 1.04 -8.56
CA ASP A 126 -9.59 1.98 -8.76
C ASP A 126 -10.89 1.18 -8.94
N MET A 127 -11.71 1.18 -7.90
CA MET A 127 -12.97 0.44 -7.91
C MET A 127 -14.11 1.19 -8.59
N GLU A 128 -13.96 2.49 -8.84
CA GLU A 128 -14.95 3.30 -9.55
C GLU A 128 -14.80 3.10 -11.06
N ASN A 129 -13.58 3.12 -11.58
CA ASN A 129 -13.29 2.88 -12.99
C ASN A 129 -12.98 1.41 -13.32
N LYS A 130 -12.94 0.52 -12.31
CA LYS A 130 -12.52 -0.89 -12.42
C LYS A 130 -11.18 -1.03 -13.16
N ARG A 131 -10.18 -0.28 -12.70
CA ARG A 131 -8.81 -0.27 -13.25
C ARG A 131 -7.80 -0.61 -12.17
N ILE A 132 -6.70 -1.22 -12.58
CA ILE A 132 -5.55 -1.49 -11.71
C ILE A 132 -4.36 -0.77 -12.33
N LYS A 133 -3.76 0.16 -11.58
CA LYS A 133 -2.51 0.82 -11.96
C LYS A 133 -1.37 0.23 -11.15
N THR A 134 -0.43 -0.41 -11.83
CA THR A 134 0.77 -0.97 -11.19
C THR A 134 1.83 0.12 -11.05
N ILE A 135 2.31 0.30 -9.82
CA ILE A 135 3.42 1.17 -9.47
C ILE A 135 4.62 0.28 -9.17
N LEU A 136 5.67 0.48 -9.94
CA LEU A 136 6.95 -0.22 -9.76
C LEU A 136 7.96 0.79 -9.25
N PHE A 137 8.72 0.38 -8.26
CA PHE A 137 9.89 1.13 -7.82
C PHE A 137 11.12 0.48 -8.45
N LYS A 138 12.02 1.29 -9.00
CA LYS A 138 13.31 0.78 -9.47
C LYS A 138 14.04 0.22 -8.24
N ASN A 139 14.11 -1.11 -8.19
CA ASN A 139 14.50 -1.80 -6.99
C ASN A 139 16.03 -1.90 -6.91
N ILE A 140 16.64 -0.92 -6.25
CA ILE A 140 18.09 -0.91 -5.98
C ILE A 140 18.50 -2.17 -5.18
N ARG A 141 17.60 -2.75 -4.37
CA ARG A 141 17.88 -3.98 -3.62
C ARG A 141 17.95 -5.22 -4.51
N LEU A 142 17.03 -5.36 -5.48
CA LEU A 142 17.06 -6.48 -6.44
C LEU A 142 18.28 -6.43 -7.36
N GLU A 143 18.74 -5.24 -7.75
CA GLU A 143 20.00 -5.12 -8.50
C GLU A 143 21.19 -5.64 -7.67
N LYS A 144 21.19 -5.41 -6.35
CA LYS A 144 22.24 -5.88 -5.44
C LYS A 144 22.21 -7.40 -5.23
N THR A 145 21.05 -8.00 -4.97
CA THR A 145 20.93 -9.47 -4.80
C THR A 145 21.17 -10.23 -6.09
N LYS A 146 20.73 -9.70 -7.25
CA LYS A 146 21.02 -10.33 -8.54
C LYS A 146 22.53 -10.40 -8.82
N LYS A 147 23.25 -9.30 -8.52
CA LYS A 147 24.71 -9.25 -8.66
C LYS A 147 25.43 -10.25 -7.74
N ILE A 148 24.94 -10.44 -6.51
CA ILE A 148 25.47 -11.46 -5.58
C ILE A 148 25.26 -12.87 -6.15
N ASN A 149 24.07 -13.18 -6.67
CA ASN A 149 23.78 -14.50 -7.25
C ASN A 149 24.64 -14.79 -8.49
N GLU A 150 24.89 -13.79 -9.34
CA GLU A 150 25.80 -13.93 -10.49
C GLU A 150 27.22 -14.26 -10.04
N ILE A 151 27.73 -13.60 -8.98
CA ILE A 151 29.05 -13.90 -8.40
C ILE A 151 29.10 -15.32 -7.84
N LEU A 152 28.07 -15.76 -7.11
CA LEU A 152 28.00 -17.12 -6.55
C LEU A 152 27.98 -18.20 -7.65
N ILE A 153 27.26 -17.97 -8.75
CA ILE A 153 27.25 -18.87 -9.91
C ILE A 153 28.65 -18.95 -10.53
N ILE A 154 29.34 -17.82 -10.71
CA ILE A 154 30.71 -17.78 -11.24
C ILE A 154 31.68 -18.54 -10.32
N LEU A 155 31.57 -18.36 -9.00
CA LEU A 155 32.40 -19.09 -8.03
C LEU A 155 32.16 -20.60 -8.07
N LEU A 156 30.91 -21.04 -8.20
CA LEU A 156 30.56 -22.47 -8.36
C LEU A 156 31.15 -23.06 -9.65
N ILE A 157 31.15 -22.31 -10.74
CA ILE A 157 31.76 -22.72 -12.01
C ILE A 157 33.30 -22.80 -11.88
N LEU A 158 33.94 -21.84 -11.23
CA LEU A 158 35.40 -21.87 -10.99
C LEU A 158 35.81 -23.04 -10.10
N MET A 159 35.06 -23.30 -9.02
CA MET A 159 35.31 -24.45 -8.16
C MET A 159 35.17 -25.78 -8.89
N SER A 160 34.18 -25.93 -9.78
CA SER A 160 34.00 -27.17 -10.53
C SER A 160 35.15 -27.41 -11.52
N ILE A 161 35.67 -26.35 -12.16
CA ILE A 161 36.84 -26.43 -13.04
C ILE A 161 38.09 -26.85 -12.25
N LEU A 162 38.35 -26.22 -11.09
CA LEU A 162 39.49 -26.57 -10.23
C LEU A 162 39.40 -28.01 -9.72
N PHE A 163 38.21 -28.47 -9.35
CA PHE A 163 37.98 -29.83 -8.88
C PHE A 163 38.27 -30.87 -9.98
N VAL A 164 37.81 -30.63 -11.22
CA VAL A 164 38.13 -31.50 -12.37
C VAL A 164 39.62 -31.48 -12.70
N GLY A 165 40.27 -30.32 -12.63
CA GLY A 165 41.71 -30.19 -12.82
C GLY A 165 42.52 -30.97 -11.77
N ALA A 166 42.14 -30.88 -10.50
CA ALA A 166 42.78 -31.61 -9.41
C ALA A 166 42.62 -33.13 -9.53
N ILE A 167 41.48 -33.62 -10.02
CA ILE A 167 41.27 -35.05 -10.30
C ILE A 167 42.17 -35.53 -11.43
N LYS A 168 42.32 -34.75 -12.51
CA LYS A 168 43.21 -35.09 -13.63
C LYS A 168 44.69 -35.10 -13.26
N TRP A 169 45.13 -34.25 -12.35
CA TRP A 169 46.54 -34.19 -11.92
C TRP A 169 46.96 -35.32 -10.98
N LYS A 170 45.99 -35.97 -10.32
CA LYS A 170 46.21 -37.13 -9.44
C LYS A 170 46.21 -38.49 -10.16
N LYS A 171 45.92 -38.52 -11.46
CA LYS A 171 46.03 -39.71 -12.33
C LYS A 171 47.28 -39.61 -13.17
#